data_AF-A0A933RAB7-F1
#
_entry.id   AF-A0A933RAB7-F1
#
_cell.length_a   1.000
_cell.length_b   1.000
_cell.length_c   1.000
_cell.angle_alpha   90.00
_cell.angle_beta   90.00
_cell.angle_gamma   90.00
#
_symmetry.space_group_name_H-M   'P 1'
#
loop_
_entity.id
_entity.type
_entity.pdbx_description
1 polymer ?
#
loop_
_entity_poly.entity_id
_entity_poly.type
_entity_poly.pdbx_seq_one_letter_code
_entity_poly.pdbx_strand_id
1 'polypeptide(L)' 'MSDLSALARRHLWMHFTRLEGFGSGEVPIIARGEGCYVYDQHGKRYLDGLSGLFTVQVGHGRKELADAAAR' A
#
# COMPACT_ATOMS: atom_id res chain seq x y z
N MET A 1 -7.70 -0.41 15.67
CA MET A 1 -7.82 -1.26 14.48
C MET A 1 -8.84 -0.64 13.55
N SER A 2 -8.40 -0.05 12.44
CA SER A 2 -9.33 0.42 11.40
C SER A 2 -10.18 -0.75 10.88
N ASP A 3 -11.36 -0.46 10.35
CA ASP A 3 -12.25 -1.48 9.78
C ASP A 3 -11.56 -2.28 8.66
N LEU A 4 -10.84 -1.59 7.76
CA LEU A 4 -10.07 -2.22 6.68
C LEU A 4 -8.96 -3.15 7.19
N SER A 5 -8.25 -2.76 8.25
CA SER A 5 -7.20 -3.59 8.85
C SER A 5 -7.79 -4.88 9.46
N ALA A 6 -8.96 -4.77 10.09
CA ALA A 6 -9.66 -5.92 10.65
C ALA A 6 -10.19 -6.87 9.56
N LEU A 7 -10.74 -6.31 8.46
CA LEU A 7 -11.17 -7.09 7.29
C LEU A 7 -10.00 -7.79 6.62
N ALA A 8 -8.88 -7.08 6.40
CA ALA A 8 -7.67 -7.66 5.83
C ALA A 8 -7.19 -8.86 6.65
N ARG A 9 -7.13 -8.72 7.98
CA ARG A 9 -6.71 -9.81 8.87
C ARG A 9 -7.64 -11.02 8.81
N ARG A 10 -8.95 -10.82 8.69
CA ARG A 10 -9.92 -11.92 8.66
C ARG A 10 -9.95 -12.66 7.32
N HIS A 11 -9.67 -11.98 6.22
CA HIS A 11 -10.02 -12.49 4.90
C HIS A 11 -8.85 -12.60 3.92
N LEU A 12 -7.67 -12.04 4.23
CA LEU A 12 -6.52 -12.08 3.31
C LEU A 12 -5.42 -13.01 3.82
N TRP A 13 -4.96 -13.89 2.93
CA TRP A 13 -3.67 -14.57 3.06
C TRP A 13 -2.62 -13.77 2.28
N MET A 14 -1.79 -13.01 2.98
CA MET A 14 -0.83 -12.08 2.36
C MET A 14 0.42 -12.77 1.82
N HIS A 15 0.89 -12.31 0.66
CA HIS A 15 2.12 -12.81 0.04
C HIS A 15 3.35 -12.48 0.91
N PHE A 16 4.32 -13.40 0.98
CA PHE A 16 5.60 -13.20 1.68
C PHE A 16 5.50 -12.63 3.10
N THR A 17 4.38 -12.86 3.79
CA THR A 17 4.08 -12.22 5.06
C THR A 17 3.86 -13.28 6.12
N ARG A 18 4.60 -13.20 7.24
CA ARG A 18 4.29 -14.00 8.42
C ARG A 18 3.05 -13.43 9.10
N LEU A 19 1.88 -14.04 8.86
CA LEU A 19 0.59 -13.54 9.37
C LEU A 19 0.52 -13.46 10.90
N GLU A 20 1.23 -14.33 11.61
CA GLU A 20 1.35 -14.26 13.08
C GLU A 20 2.11 -13.00 13.55
N GLY A 21 3.02 -12.48 12.73
CA GLY A 21 3.89 -11.35 13.06
C GLY A 21 3.15 -10.04 13.35
N PHE A 22 1.88 -9.94 12.99
CA PHE A 22 1.06 -8.78 13.35
C PHE A 22 0.62 -8.79 14.82
N GLY A 23 0.63 -9.92 15.53
CA GLY A 23 0.24 -9.97 16.95
C GLY A 23 -1.10 -9.29 17.23
N SER A 24 -1.11 -8.28 18.11
CA SER A 24 -2.23 -7.35 18.36
C SER A 24 -2.16 -6.04 17.56
N GLY A 25 -1.15 -5.88 16.70
CA GLY A 25 -0.96 -4.73 15.83
C GLY A 25 -1.87 -4.73 14.59
N GLU A 26 -1.93 -3.58 13.93
CA GLU A 26 -2.71 -3.40 12.71
C GLU A 26 -1.98 -3.95 11.48
N VAL A 27 -2.72 -4.59 10.58
CA VAL A 27 -2.27 -4.80 9.20
C VAL A 27 -2.17 -3.42 8.53
N PRO A 28 -0.99 -3.01 8.00
CA PRO A 28 -0.82 -1.73 7.33
C PRO A 28 -1.66 -1.65 6.05
N ILE A 29 -2.37 -0.54 5.87
CA ILE A 29 -3.16 -0.26 4.67
C ILE A 29 -2.59 0.98 4.00
N ILE A 30 -2.02 0.84 2.80
CA ILE A 30 -1.57 1.96 1.97
C ILE A 30 -2.76 2.48 1.16
N ALA A 31 -3.09 3.76 1.32
CA ALA A 31 -4.30 4.37 0.77
C ALA A 31 -4.03 5.20 -0.50
N ARG A 32 -2.83 5.76 -0.65
CA ARG A 32 -2.43 6.52 -1.85
C ARG A 32 -0.92 6.56 -2.03
N GLY A 33 -0.48 6.97 -3.22
CA GLY A 33 0.92 7.26 -3.53
C GLY A 33 1.07 8.51 -4.40
N GLU A 34 2.21 9.18 -4.28
CA GLU A 34 2.53 10.41 -5.01
C GLU A 34 4.06 10.54 -5.15
N GLY A 35 4.56 10.56 -6.39
CA GLY A 35 6.00 10.58 -6.66
C GLY A 35 6.69 9.36 -6.05
N CYS A 36 7.76 9.56 -5.27
CA CYS A 36 8.46 8.49 -4.56
C CYS A 36 7.89 8.17 -3.16
N TYR A 37 6.67 8.64 -2.84
CA TYR A 37 6.06 8.44 -1.53
C TYR A 37 4.77 7.62 -1.60
N VAL A 38 4.53 6.85 -0.54
CA VAL A 38 3.25 6.21 -0.25
C VAL A 38 2.71 6.66 1.10
N TYR A 39 1.40 6.60 1.28
CA TYR A 39 0.71 7.08 2.47
C TYR A 39 -0.21 6.01 2.99
N ASP A 40 -0.15 5.73 4.29
CA ASP A 40 -1.12 4.83 4.91
C ASP A 40 -2.49 5.51 5.10
N GLN A 41 -3.48 4.71 5.47
CA GLN A 41 -4.85 5.15 5.78
C GLN A 41 -4.93 6.21 6.89
N HIS A 42 -3.89 6.34 7.72
CA HIS A 42 -3.81 7.34 8.80
C HIS A 42 -3.10 8.62 8.34
N GLY A 43 -2.71 8.71 7.07
CA GLY A 43 -2.04 9.85 6.48
C GLY A 43 -0.53 9.90 6.71
N LYS A 44 0.06 8.90 7.39
CA LYS A 44 1.51 8.85 7.58
C LYS A 44 2.19 8.56 6.25
N ARG A 45 3.21 9.38 5.95
CA ARG A 45 4.00 9.32 4.72
C ARG A 45 5.22 8.43 4.89
N TYR A 46 5.50 7.62 3.87
CA TYR A 46 6.66 6.75 3.77
C TYR A 46 7.39 7.01 2.46
N LEU A 47 8.72 7.10 2.52
CA LEU A 47 9.55 7.06 1.31
C LEU A 47 9.53 5.63 0.77
N ASP A 48 9.12 5.47 -0.48
CA ASP A 48 9.21 4.21 -1.19
C ASP A 48 10.59 4.11 -1.87
N GLY A 49 11.55 3.56 -1.14
CA GLY A 49 12.92 3.36 -1.63
C GLY A 49 13.08 2.17 -2.57
N LEU A 50 12.02 1.40 -2.83
CA LEU A 50 12.05 0.18 -3.65
C LEU A 50 11.23 0.28 -4.93
N SER A 51 10.55 1.42 -5.16
CA SER A 51 9.57 1.56 -6.25
C SER A 51 8.52 0.44 -6.18
N GLY A 52 7.92 0.25 -5.01
CA GLY A 52 7.01 -0.84 -4.67
C GLY A 52 7.78 -2.15 -4.50
N LEU A 53 7.59 -3.07 -5.45
CA LEU A 53 8.43 -4.26 -5.59
C LEU A 53 9.24 -4.15 -6.89
N PHE A 54 10.08 -3.10 -7.00
CA PHE A 54 10.95 -2.80 -8.14
C PHE A 54 10.24 -2.48 -9.46
N THR A 55 8.99 -2.02 -9.41
CA THR A 55 8.12 -1.91 -10.59
C THR A 55 7.62 -0.49 -10.88
N VAL A 56 7.63 0.41 -9.90
CA VAL A 56 7.04 1.75 -10.03
C VAL A 56 8.10 2.79 -10.40
N GLN A 57 8.78 2.59 -11.53
CA GLN A 57 9.99 3.37 -11.90
C GLN A 57 9.74 4.86 -12.14
N VAL A 58 8.55 5.23 -12.62
CA VAL A 58 8.17 6.64 -12.88
C VAL A 58 7.45 7.31 -11.70
N GLY A 59 7.43 6.65 -10.54
CA GLY A 59 6.75 7.10 -9.33
C GLY A 59 5.24 6.82 -9.33
N HIS A 60 4.64 6.93 -8.15
CA HIS A 60 3.22 6.73 -7.90
C HIS A 60 2.38 7.94 -8.34
N GLY A 61 1.11 7.71 -8.68
CA GLY A 61 0.14 8.79 -8.93
C GLY A 61 0.23 9.47 -10.30
N ARG A 62 0.84 8.82 -11.31
CA ARG A 62 0.93 9.37 -12.67
C ARG A 62 -0.43 9.35 -13.37
N LYS A 63 -1.13 10.48 -13.32
CA LYS A 63 -2.45 10.66 -13.93
C LYS A 63 -2.44 10.35 -15.43
N GLU A 64 -1.36 10.69 -16.13
CA GLU A 64 -1.24 10.44 -17.57
C GLU A 64 -1.29 8.94 -17.90
N LEU A 65 -0.75 8.07 -17.03
CA LEU A 65 -0.82 6.62 -17.20
C LEU A 65 -2.24 6.08 -16.91
N ALA A 66 -2.91 6.61 -15.89
CA ALA A 66 -4.28 6.25 -15.58
C ALA A 66 -5.24 6.67 -16.71
N ASP A 67 -5.09 7.90 -17.23
CA ASP A 67 -5.87 8.42 -18.34
C ASP A 67 -5.61 7.63 -19.64
N ALA A 68 -4.40 7.12 -19.84
CA ALA A 68 -4.09 6.24 -20.98
C ALA A 68 -4.72 4.85 -20.83
N ALA A 69 -4.73 4.26 -19.63
CA ALA A 69 -5.33 2.94 -19.37
C ALA A 69 -6.86 2.94 -19.38
N ALA A 70 -7.49 4.09 -19.12
CA ALA A 70 -8.94 4.24 -19.11
C ALA A 70 -9.57 4.41 -20.51
N ARG A 71 -8.75 4.56 -21.57
CA ARG A 71 -9.19 4.63 -22.96
C ARG A 71 -9.30 3.24 -23.57
#